data_AF-A0A349M391-F1
#
_entry.id   AF-A0A349M391-F1
#
_cell.length_a   1.000
_cell.length_b   1.000
_cell.length_c   1.000
_cell.angle_alpha   90.00
_cell.angle_beta   90.00
_cell.angle_gamma   90.00
#
_symmetry.space_group_name_H-M   'P 1'
#
loop_
_entity.id
_entity.type
_entity.pdbx_description
1 polymer ?
#
loop_
_entity_poly.entity_id
_entity_poly.type
_entity_poly.pdbx_seq_one_letter_code
_entity_poly.pdbx_strand_id
1 'polypeptide(L)'
;MLKLPTRWFKGFALAAIVVMALAALSACAGDPSALASSVNSTNTSKAATSNVNPNSAFTFSLVPSPGITSCLPNAKGSVTITPGSLNDVMKVNVTGLAPSTGYDLFVLEI
;
A
#
# COMPACT_ATOMS: atom_id res chain seq x y z
N MET A 1 -34.90 -52.07 2.04
CA MET A 1 -34.75 -50.73 2.68
C MET A 1 -33.45 -50.72 3.45
N LEU A 2 -32.44 -49.95 3.02
CA LEU A 2 -31.56 -49.13 3.88
C LEU A 2 -30.60 -48.33 2.98
N LYS A 3 -30.90 -47.06 2.76
CA LYS A 3 -29.98 -46.08 2.15
C LYS A 3 -29.12 -45.51 3.28
N LEU A 4 -27.81 -45.78 3.28
CA LEU A 4 -26.87 -45.13 4.21
C LEU A 4 -26.14 -43.96 3.52
N PRO A 5 -25.83 -42.87 4.25
CA PRO A 5 -25.70 -41.53 3.69
C PRO A 5 -24.29 -41.18 3.18
N THR A 6 -24.20 -40.85 1.90
CA THR A 6 -23.01 -40.38 1.15
C THR A 6 -22.62 -38.91 1.43
N ARG A 7 -22.94 -38.36 2.61
CA ARG A 7 -22.71 -36.93 2.92
C ARG A 7 -21.50 -36.64 3.81
N TRP A 8 -20.69 -37.64 4.16
CA TRP A 8 -19.57 -37.45 5.10
C TRP A 8 -18.18 -37.39 4.45
N PHE A 9 -18.02 -37.85 3.20
CA PHE A 9 -16.72 -37.89 2.53
C PHE A 9 -16.31 -36.58 1.83
N LYS A 10 -17.19 -35.59 1.72
CA LYS A 10 -16.89 -34.30 1.06
C LYS A 10 -16.26 -33.24 1.98
N GLY A 11 -16.21 -33.48 3.30
CA GLY A 11 -15.64 -32.54 4.27
C GLY A 11 -14.12 -32.68 4.48
N PHE A 12 -13.56 -33.87 4.25
CA PHE A 12 -12.13 -34.11 4.52
C PHE A 12 -11.20 -33.75 3.36
N ALA A 13 -11.71 -33.68 2.13
CA ALA A 13 -10.91 -33.30 0.96
C ALA A 13 -10.60 -31.78 0.89
N LEU A 14 -11.34 -30.94 1.62
CA LEU A 14 -11.12 -29.48 1.66
C LEU A 14 -10.19 -29.03 2.80
N ALA A 15 -9.92 -29.88 3.78
CA ALA A 15 -9.00 -29.56 4.88
C ALA A 15 -7.52 -29.88 4.57
N ALA A 16 -7.25 -30.73 3.57
CA ALA A 16 -5.89 -31.16 3.22
C ALA A 16 -5.15 -30.21 2.25
N ILE A 17 -5.83 -29.23 1.65
CA ILE A 17 -5.22 -28.28 0.69
C ILE A 17 -4.65 -27.03 1.37
N VAL A 18 -4.97 -26.76 2.64
CA VAL A 18 -4.47 -25.57 3.37
C VAL A 18 -3.13 -25.82 4.10
N VAL A 19 -2.63 -27.05 4.18
CA VAL A 19 -1.43 -27.38 4.98
C VAL A 19 -0.16 -27.64 4.15
N MET A 20 -0.23 -27.64 2.81
CA MET A 20 0.94 -27.83 1.92
C MET A 20 1.39 -26.54 1.20
N ALA A 21 1.68 -25.47 1.96
CA ALA A 21 2.36 -24.29 1.40
C ALA A 21 3.43 -23.69 2.34
N LEU A 22 3.88 -24.45 3.34
CA LEU A 22 4.90 -24.01 4.30
C LEU A 22 6.04 -25.05 4.42
N ALA A 23 6.55 -25.53 3.29
CA ALA A 23 7.67 -26.49 3.28
C ALA A 23 8.54 -26.35 2.02
N ALA A 24 9.00 -25.13 1.72
CA ALA A 24 9.96 -24.90 0.65
C ALA A 24 10.84 -23.68 0.94
N LEU A 25 11.73 -23.78 1.94
CA LEU A 25 13.05 -23.15 1.88
C LEU A 25 14.00 -23.86 2.85
N SER A 26 14.58 -24.95 2.37
CA SER A 26 15.70 -25.64 3.02
C SER A 26 17.03 -24.98 2.66
N ALA A 27 17.99 -25.12 3.58
CA ALA A 27 19.43 -25.27 3.36
C ALA A 27 20.29 -24.02 3.06
N CYS A 28 20.89 -23.47 4.11
CA CYS A 28 22.36 -23.39 4.18
C CYS A 28 22.80 -23.70 5.63
N ALA A 29 23.28 -24.93 5.83
CA ALA A 29 24.04 -25.28 7.02
C ALA A 29 25.45 -24.71 6.86
N GLY A 30 25.86 -23.88 7.83
CA GLY A 30 27.24 -23.50 8.10
C GLY A 30 27.41 -23.44 9.61
N ASP A 31 28.14 -24.40 10.18
CA ASP A 31 28.58 -24.42 11.58
C ASP A 31 29.65 -23.32 11.84
N PRO A 32 30.16 -23.10 13.07
CA PRO A 32 29.55 -22.91 14.39
C PRO A 32 30.09 -21.64 15.10
N SER A 33 29.55 -21.32 16.28
CA SER A 33 30.12 -20.40 17.30
C SER A 33 29.94 -18.88 17.13
N ALA A 34 29.59 -18.23 18.25
CA ALA A 34 29.69 -16.80 18.54
C ALA A 34 28.61 -15.88 17.95
N LEU A 35 27.62 -15.54 18.78
CA LEU A 35 27.44 -14.20 19.37
C LEU A 35 26.02 -14.09 19.93
N ALA A 36 25.93 -13.96 21.25
CA ALA A 36 24.74 -13.49 21.91
C ALA A 36 24.41 -12.08 21.41
N SER A 37 23.20 -11.90 20.88
CA SER A 37 22.55 -10.60 20.86
C SER A 37 21.10 -10.82 21.25
N SER A 38 20.80 -10.39 22.47
CA SER A 38 19.45 -10.27 23.01
C SER A 38 18.60 -9.43 22.05
N VAL A 39 17.80 -10.10 21.21
CA VAL A 39 16.70 -9.48 20.48
C VAL A 39 15.62 -9.17 21.50
N ASN A 40 15.72 -8.00 22.12
CA ASN A 40 14.63 -7.39 22.86
C ASN A 40 13.77 -6.59 21.88
N SER A 41 13.26 -7.23 20.83
CA SER A 41 12.30 -6.61 19.91
C SER A 41 10.90 -6.72 20.48
N THR A 42 10.63 -5.95 21.53
CA THR A 42 9.26 -5.53 21.83
C THR A 42 8.85 -4.54 20.75
N ASN A 43 8.33 -5.05 19.64
CA ASN A 43 7.57 -4.28 18.65
C ASN A 43 6.25 -3.83 19.32
N THR A 44 6.37 -2.87 20.23
CA THR A 44 5.26 -2.00 20.59
C THR A 44 5.11 -1.02 19.44
N SER A 45 4.37 -1.43 18.40
CA SER A 45 3.82 -0.50 17.42
C SER A 45 2.81 0.36 18.16
N LYS A 46 3.30 1.33 18.94
CA LYS A 46 2.52 2.45 19.43
C LYS A 46 2.09 3.16 18.15
N ALA A 47 0.86 2.93 17.72
CA ALA A 47 0.24 3.73 16.68
C ALA A 47 0.34 5.18 17.17
N ALA A 48 1.29 5.92 16.61
CA ALA A 48 1.38 7.34 16.85
C ALA A 48 0.11 7.92 16.23
N THR A 49 -0.88 8.21 17.08
CA THR A 49 -1.98 9.07 16.68
C THR A 49 -1.36 10.44 16.49
N SER A 50 -0.87 10.69 15.27
CA SER A 50 -0.42 12.02 14.86
C SER A 50 -1.59 12.95 15.08
N ASN A 51 -1.45 13.86 16.05
CA ASN A 51 -2.41 14.91 16.29
C ASN A 51 -2.29 15.88 15.11
N VAL A 52 -2.95 15.57 14.00
CA VAL A 52 -2.92 16.38 12.79
C VAL A 52 -3.63 17.68 13.13
N ASN A 53 -2.87 18.77 13.19
CA ASN A 53 -3.46 20.09 13.30
C ASN A 53 -4.29 20.31 12.01
N PRO A 54 -5.61 20.49 12.10
CA PRO A 54 -6.45 20.68 10.92
C PRO A 54 -6.05 21.94 10.12
N ASN A 55 -5.32 22.86 10.74
CA ASN A 55 -4.80 24.07 10.13
C ASN A 55 -3.33 23.97 9.70
N SER A 56 -2.79 22.75 9.56
CA SER A 56 -1.44 22.54 9.05
C SER A 56 -1.46 22.20 7.57
N ALA A 57 -0.45 22.70 6.85
CA ALA A 57 -0.28 22.37 5.45
C ALA A 57 0.02 20.88 5.27
N PHE A 58 -0.55 20.28 4.22
CA PHE A 58 -0.32 18.88 3.88
C PHE A 58 -0.05 18.73 2.38
N THR A 59 0.67 17.65 2.03
CA THR A 59 1.07 17.37 0.65
C THR A 59 0.75 15.94 0.28
N PHE A 60 0.26 15.74 -0.94
CA PHE A 60 0.01 14.41 -1.50
C PHE A 60 0.44 14.36 -2.98
N SER A 61 0.72 13.14 -3.46
CA SER A 61 1.07 12.91 -4.86
C SER A 61 -0.20 12.84 -5.71
N LEU A 62 -0.16 13.41 -6.92
CA LEU A 62 -1.18 13.19 -7.92
C LEU A 62 -1.11 11.74 -8.43
N VAL A 63 -2.27 11.14 -8.68
CA VAL A 63 -2.39 9.79 -9.22
C VAL A 63 -2.57 9.87 -10.73
N PRO A 64 -1.63 9.31 -11.53
CA PRO A 64 -1.80 9.24 -12.98
C PRO A 64 -3.03 8.40 -13.35
N SER A 65 -3.80 8.85 -14.33
CA SER A 65 -4.89 8.02 -14.88
C SER A 65 -4.32 6.78 -15.58
N PRO A 66 -5.05 5.64 -15.64
CA PRO A 66 -4.51 4.39 -16.19
C PRO A 66 -3.95 4.50 -17.62
N GLY A 67 -4.51 5.38 -18.46
CA GLY A 67 -4.09 5.56 -19.85
C GLY A 67 -2.96 6.58 -20.06
N ILE A 68 -2.64 7.42 -19.07
CA ILE A 68 -1.70 8.53 -19.30
C ILE A 68 -0.25 8.05 -19.35
N THR A 69 0.08 6.93 -18.70
CA THR A 69 1.46 6.44 -18.57
C THR A 69 2.07 6.00 -19.90
N SER A 70 1.27 5.58 -20.89
CA SER A 70 1.77 5.26 -22.22
C SER A 70 2.11 6.50 -23.04
N CYS A 71 1.39 7.61 -22.82
CA CYS A 71 1.59 8.87 -23.54
C CYS A 71 2.60 9.79 -22.85
N LEU A 72 2.61 9.80 -21.51
CA LEU A 72 3.45 10.63 -20.67
C LEU A 72 4.07 9.78 -19.55
N PRO A 73 5.02 8.88 -19.88
CA PRO A 73 5.59 7.93 -18.92
C PRO A 73 6.36 8.61 -17.78
N ASN A 74 6.79 9.85 -17.99
CA ASN A 74 7.56 10.63 -17.02
C ASN A 74 6.70 11.65 -16.26
N ALA A 75 5.39 11.73 -16.54
CA ALA A 75 4.51 12.68 -15.89
C ALA A 75 4.27 12.32 -14.44
N LYS A 76 4.44 13.31 -13.56
CA LYS A 76 4.24 13.19 -12.12
C LYS A 76 3.87 14.55 -11.55
N GLY A 77 3.14 14.54 -10.44
CA GLY A 77 2.83 15.78 -9.75
C GLY A 77 2.57 15.60 -8.26
N SER A 78 2.58 16.72 -7.57
CA SER A 78 2.32 16.83 -6.15
C SER A 78 1.45 18.05 -5.89
N VAL A 79 0.57 17.94 -4.90
CA VAL A 79 -0.30 19.02 -4.45
C VAL A 79 0.01 19.31 -3.00
N THR A 80 0.23 20.58 -2.69
CA THR A 80 0.29 21.08 -1.32
C THR A 80 -0.92 21.96 -1.06
N ILE A 81 -1.66 21.65 0.01
CA ILE A 81 -2.77 22.47 0.51
C ILE A 81 -2.28 23.21 1.74
N THR A 82 -2.43 24.53 1.75
CA THR A 82 -2.16 25.37 2.91
C THR A 82 -3.48 25.96 3.39
N PRO A 83 -3.99 25.54 4.57
CA PRO A 83 -5.22 26.08 5.12
C PRO A 83 -5.15 27.59 5.32
N GLY A 84 -6.18 28.30 4.88
CA GLY A 84 -6.31 29.74 5.07
C GLY A 84 -7.48 30.10 5.98
N SER A 85 -7.60 31.38 6.33
CA SER A 85 -8.72 31.84 7.18
C SER A 85 -10.06 31.93 6.46
N LEU A 86 -10.05 31.97 5.13
CA LEU A 86 -11.25 32.16 4.29
C LEU A 86 -11.28 31.20 3.10
N ASN A 87 -10.12 30.95 2.48
CA ASN A 87 -9.92 29.93 1.46
C ASN A 87 -8.56 29.26 1.64
N ASP A 88 -8.47 28.00 1.28
CA ASP A 88 -7.21 27.28 1.23
C ASP A 88 -6.43 27.64 -0.03
N VAL A 89 -5.09 27.60 0.07
CA VAL A 89 -4.20 27.75 -1.09
C VAL A 89 -3.73 26.39 -1.56
N MET A 90 -4.09 26.03 -2.78
CA MET A 90 -3.63 24.82 -3.46
C MET A 90 -2.44 25.16 -4.38
N LYS A 91 -1.27 24.60 -4.07
CA LYS A 91 -0.10 24.65 -4.95
C LYS A 91 0.07 23.32 -5.66
N VAL A 92 -0.11 23.33 -6.98
CA VAL A 92 0.06 22.15 -7.84
C VAL A 92 1.39 22.25 -8.57
N ASN A 93 2.23 21.21 -8.46
CA ASN A 93 3.47 21.10 -9.22
C ASN A 93 3.41 19.86 -10.10
N VAL A 94 3.60 20.02 -11.41
CA VAL A 94 3.58 18.93 -12.40
C VAL A 94 4.83 18.99 -13.24
N THR A 95 5.43 17.83 -13.50
CA THR A 95 6.63 17.70 -14.34
C THR A 95 6.45 16.54 -15.31
N GLY A 96 7.27 16.49 -16.36
CA GLY A 96 7.22 15.40 -17.36
C GLY A 96 6.05 15.48 -18.34
N LEU A 97 5.41 16.65 -18.44
CA LEU A 97 4.42 16.97 -19.47
C LEU A 97 5.10 17.21 -20.82
N ALA A 98 4.33 17.09 -21.90
CA ALA A 98 4.81 17.39 -23.25
C ALA A 98 5.08 18.90 -23.38
N PRO A 99 6.22 19.29 -23.97
CA PRO A 99 6.53 20.70 -24.18
C PRO A 99 5.54 21.32 -25.18
N SER A 100 5.37 22.64 -25.09
CA SER A 100 4.53 23.42 -26.02
C SER A 100 3.09 22.92 -26.17
N THR A 101 2.57 22.27 -25.12
CA THR A 101 1.23 21.68 -25.10
C THR A 101 0.38 22.43 -24.07
N GLY A 102 -0.87 22.75 -24.43
CA GLY A 102 -1.84 23.34 -23.52
C GLY A 102 -2.39 22.29 -22.55
N TYR A 103 -2.58 22.68 -21.29
CA TYR A 103 -3.13 21.84 -20.24
C TYR A 103 -4.17 22.62 -19.44
N ASP A 104 -5.24 21.92 -19.06
CA ASP A 104 -6.29 22.45 -18.20
C ASP A 104 -6.13 21.89 -16.77
N LEU A 105 -6.35 22.74 -15.78
CA LEU A 105 -6.43 22.34 -14.38
C LEU A 105 -7.89 22.42 -13.94
N PHE A 106 -8.48 21.27 -13.61
CA PHE A 106 -9.80 21.18 -13.03
C PHE A 106 -9.69 21.03 -11.52
N VAL A 107 -10.33 21.93 -10.77
CA VAL A 107 -10.46 21.83 -9.32
C VAL A 107 -11.91 21.44 -9.02
N LEU A 108 -12.09 20.32 -8.32
CA LEU A 108 -13.39 19.78 -7.96
C LEU A 108 -13.51 19.75 -6.45
N GLU A 109 -14.64 20.21 -5.95
CA GLU A 109 -15.07 20.06 -4.56
C GLU A 109 -16.10 18.93 -4.49
N ILE A 110 -15.99 18.07 -3.48
CA ILE A 110 -16.93 16.97 -3.22
C ILE A 110 -17.55 17.10 -1.85
#